data_AF-A0A916H9I6-F1
#
_entry.id   AF-A0A916H9I6-F1
#
_cell.length_a   1.000
_cell.length_b   1.000
_cell.length_c   1.000
_cell.angle_alpha   90.00
_cell.angle_beta   90.00
_cell.angle_gamma   90.00
#
_symmetry.space_group_name_H-M   'P 1'
#
loop_
_entity.id
_entity.type
_entity.pdbx_description
1 polymer ?
#
loop_
_entity_poly.entity_id
_entity_poly.type
_entity_poly.pdbx_seq_one_letter_code
_entity_poly.pdbx_strand_id
1 'polypeptide(L)' 'MEVRLGKVGKIIAGDDTGHYVKVIDDREDSGGFLILIAKTQDMQDGYDSWVEDEKALYRFFEESRWIVDWPC' A
#
# COMPACT_ATOMS: atom_id res chain seq x y z
N MET A 1 -2.64 9.46 -9.35
CA MET A 1 -2.02 8.52 -8.40
C MET A 1 -2.29 7.12 -8.90
N GLU A 2 -1.26 6.26 -8.98
CA GLU A 2 -1.39 4.88 -9.44
C GLU A 2 -1.23 3.94 -8.24
N VAL A 3 -2.15 3.00 -8.09
CA VAL A 3 -2.08 1.93 -7.07
C VAL A 3 -2.00 0.60 -7.79
N ARG A 4 -0.95 -0.20 -7.50
CA ARG A 4 -0.79 -1.55 -8.09
C ARG A 4 -1.03 -2.63 -7.06
N LEU A 5 -2.02 -3.48 -7.35
CA LEU A 5 -2.35 -4.64 -6.53
C LEU A 5 -1.33 -5.77 -6.74
N GLY A 6 -0.99 -6.48 -5.67
CA GLY A 6 -0.09 -7.64 -5.68
C GLY A 6 1.38 -7.31 -5.94
N LYS A 7 1.76 -6.04 -6.06
CA LYS A 7 3.14 -5.58 -6.29
C LYS A 7 3.68 -4.86 -5.07
N VAL A 8 4.99 -4.98 -4.85
CA VAL A 8 5.71 -4.19 -3.83
C VAL A 8 6.28 -2.96 -4.55
N GLY A 9 5.89 -1.77 -4.10
CA GLY A 9 6.40 -0.49 -4.58
C GLY A 9 7.13 0.25 -3.48
N LYS A 10 8.01 1.18 -3.84
CA LYS A 10 8.76 2.00 -2.89
C LYS A 10 8.08 3.36 -2.74
N ILE A 11 7.82 3.78 -1.50
CA ILE A 11 7.28 5.11 -1.20
C ILE A 11 8.41 6.12 -1.36
N ILE A 12 8.31 7.00 -2.36
CA ILE A 12 9.34 8.00 -2.69
C ILE A 12 8.99 9.41 -2.19
N ALA A 13 7.75 9.65 -1.78
CA ALA A 13 7.31 10.87 -1.13
C ALA A 13 6.07 10.63 -0.27
N GLY A 14 5.86 11.51 0.72
CA GLY A 14 4.75 11.43 1.68
C GLY A 14 5.20 10.87 3.03
N ASP A 15 4.23 10.43 3.81
CA ASP A 15 4.50 9.72 5.05
C ASP A 15 5.21 8.39 4.72
N ASP A 16 5.99 7.83 5.64
CA ASP A 16 6.74 6.58 5.40
C ASP A 16 7.71 6.59 4.19
N THR A 17 8.12 7.77 3.71
CA THR A 17 9.12 7.88 2.62
C THR A 17 10.35 7.00 2.90
N GLY A 18 10.75 6.21 1.90
CA GLY A 18 11.84 5.24 1.98
C GLY A 18 11.38 3.81 2.31
N HIS A 19 10.15 3.64 2.82
CA HIS A 19 9.52 2.33 3.06
C HIS A 19 8.96 1.74 1.76
N TYR A 20 8.48 0.51 1.86
CA TYR A 20 7.83 -0.24 0.80
C TYR A 20 6.37 -0.48 1.14
N VAL A 21 5.52 -0.47 0.13
CA VAL A 21 4.10 -0.73 0.23
C VAL A 21 3.68 -1.87 -0.69
N LYS A 22 2.77 -2.72 -0.24
CA LYS A 22 2.08 -3.73 -1.06
C LYS A 22 0.60 -3.67 -0.77
N VAL A 23 -0.21 -3.57 -1.81
CA VAL A 23 -1.67 -3.67 -1.68
C VAL A 23 -2.11 -5.06 -2.12
N ILE A 24 -2.90 -5.73 -1.28
CA ILE A 24 -3.47 -7.04 -1.55
C ILE A 24 -4.98 -6.86 -1.68
N ASP A 25 -5.53 -7.43 -2.75
CA ASP A 25 -6.97 -7.60 -2.88
C ASP A 25 -7.41 -8.76 -1.99
N ASP A 26 -8.11 -8.44 -0.92
CA ASP A 26 -8.53 -9.37 0.12
C ASP A 26 -10.06 -9.44 0.20
N ARG A 27 -10.74 -9.08 -0.90
CA ARG A 27 -12.20 -8.97 -0.95
C ARG A 27 -12.91 -10.30 -0.73
N GLU A 28 -12.31 -11.40 -1.19
CA GLU A 28 -12.86 -12.74 -1.01
C GLU A 28 -12.78 -13.22 0.45
N ASP A 29 -11.77 -12.78 1.20
CA ASP A 29 -11.50 -13.27 2.56
C ASP A 29 -12.03 -12.33 3.66
N SER A 30 -11.79 -11.01 3.54
CA SER A 30 -12.21 -9.99 4.53
C SER A 30 -13.17 -8.94 3.98
N GLY A 31 -13.44 -8.95 2.67
CA GLY A 31 -14.33 -7.99 2.03
C GLY A 31 -13.68 -6.66 1.64
N GLY A 32 -12.35 -6.52 1.74
CA GLY A 32 -11.65 -5.27 1.46
C GLY A 32 -10.24 -5.41 0.88
N PHE A 33 -9.41 -4.40 1.09
CA PHE A 33 -8.01 -4.39 0.68
C PHE A 33 -7.09 -4.31 1.88
N LEU A 34 -6.00 -5.08 1.83
CA LEU A 34 -4.95 -5.03 2.82
C LEU A 34 -3.76 -4.22 2.29
N ILE A 35 -3.40 -3.16 2.99
CA ILE A 35 -2.26 -2.29 2.71
C ILE A 35 -1.14 -2.69 3.66
N LEU A 36 -0.07 -3.25 3.14
CA LEU A 36 1.12 -3.63 3.91
C LEU A 36 2.21 -2.59 3.72
N ILE A 37 2.88 -2.19 4.80
CA ILE A 37 3.97 -1.20 4.79
C ILE A 37 5.15 -1.79 5.56
N ALA A 38 6.37 -1.74 4.99
CA ALA A 38 7.58 -2.30 5.62
C ALA A 38 8.81 -1.46 5.31
N LYS A 39 9.86 -1.53 6.14
CA LYS A 39 11.11 -0.77 5.88
C LYS A 39 11.93 -1.40 4.78
N THR A 40 11.81 -2.71 4.61
CA THR A 40 12.56 -3.50 3.64
C THR A 40 11.65 -4.10 2.58
N GLN A 41 12.20 -4.31 1.39
CA GLN A 41 11.46 -4.79 0.22
C GLN A 41 10.93 -6.23 0.37
N ASP A 42 11.53 -7.02 1.26
CA ASP A 42 11.08 -8.38 1.59
C ASP A 42 9.83 -8.41 2.49
N MET A 43 9.39 -7.24 2.97
CA MET A 43 8.16 -7.05 3.73
C MET A 43 8.08 -7.85 5.04
N GLN A 44 9.22 -8.23 5.63
CA GLN A 44 9.27 -9.04 6.86
C GLN A 44 9.02 -8.25 8.15
N ASP A 45 9.30 -6.94 8.15
CA ASP A 45 9.17 -6.07 9.32
C ASP A 45 7.96 -5.13 9.24
N GLY A 46 6.96 -5.54 8.46
CA GLY A 46 5.84 -4.69 8.10
C GLY A 46 4.69 -4.64 9.10
N TYR A 47 3.89 -3.60 8.96
CA TYR A 47 2.58 -3.43 9.58
C TYR A 47 1.52 -3.33 8.49
N ASP A 48 0.28 -3.61 8.85
CA ASP A 48 -0.84 -3.64 7.94
C ASP A 48 -1.95 -2.65 8.31
N SER A 49 -2.72 -2.29 7.31
CA SER A 49 -3.96 -1.52 7.44
C SER A 49 -4.99 -2.10 6.49
N TRP A 50 -6.25 -2.12 6.92
CA TRP A 50 -7.35 -2.64 6.13
C TRP A 50 -8.32 -1.52 5.75
N VAL A 51 -8.82 -1.56 4.52
CA VAL A 51 -9.82 -0.61 4.00
C VAL A 51 -10.92 -1.35 3.24
N GLU A 52 -12.14 -0.84 3.33
CA GLU A 52 -13.34 -1.54 2.85
C GLU A 52 -13.46 -1.61 1.32
N ASP A 53 -13.01 -0.58 0.60
CA ASP A 53 -13.22 -0.49 -0.84
C ASP A 53 -12.11 0.33 -1.54
N GLU A 54 -12.20 0.42 -2.87
CA GLU A 54 -11.24 1.15 -3.68
C GLU A 54 -11.23 2.65 -3.35
N LYS A 55 -12.38 3.23 -2.99
CA LYS A 55 -12.47 4.66 -2.65
C LYS A 55 -11.72 4.95 -1.34
N ALA A 56 -11.89 4.08 -0.33
CA ALA A 56 -11.16 4.15 0.92
C ALA A 56 -9.66 3.92 0.71
N LEU A 57 -9.29 2.99 -0.18
CA LEU A 57 -7.89 2.77 -0.58
C LEU A 57 -7.26 4.01 -1.21
N TYR A 58 -7.92 4.65 -2.18
CA TYR A 58 -7.41 5.88 -2.79
C TYR A 58 -7.32 7.01 -1.77
N ARG A 59 -8.32 7.14 -0.91
CA ARG A 59 -8.31 8.15 0.16
C ARG A 59 -7.15 7.95 1.13
N PHE A 60 -6.86 6.71 1.51
CA PHE A 60 -5.72 6.38 2.38
C PHE A 60 -4.40 6.87 1.76
N PHE A 61 -4.17 6.56 0.49
CA PHE A 61 -2.95 6.99 -0.21
C PHE A 61 -2.87 8.53 -0.35
N GLU A 62 -4.01 9.20 -0.57
CA GLU A 62 -4.07 10.66 -0.65
C GLU A 62 -3.78 11.33 0.70
N GLU A 63 -4.38 10.82 1.79
CA GLU A 63 -4.15 11.32 3.15
C GLU A 63 -2.68 11.13 3.59
N SER A 64 -2.08 9.99 3.25
CA SER A 64 -0.65 9.73 3.47
C SER A 64 0.28 10.50 2.53
N ARG A 65 -0.28 11.16 1.51
CA ARG A 65 0.43 11.92 0.46
C ARG A 65 1.46 11.07 -0.28
N TRP A 66 1.15 9.80 -0.49
CA TRP A 66 2.09 8.85 -1.06
C TRP A 66 2.28 9.03 -2.55
N ILE A 67 3.56 9.08 -2.95
CA ILE A 67 3.98 8.80 -4.33
C ILE A 67 4.79 7.51 -4.27
N VAL A 68 4.36 6.51 -5.04
CA VAL A 68 4.96 5.18 -5.04
C VAL A 68 5.62 4.90 -6.38
N ASP A 69 6.89 4.53 -6.33
CA ASP A 69 7.63 3.99 -7.46
C ASP A 69 7.37 2.47 -7.54
N TRP A 70 6.64 2.07 -8.57
CA TRP A 70 6.27 0.68 -8.79
C TRP A 70 7.23 0.01 -9.77
N PRO A 71 7.63 -1.25 -9.54
CA PRO A 71 8.40 -1.99 -10.52
C PRO A 71 7.62 -2.13 -11.84
N CYS A 72 8.33 -1.94 -12.94
CA CYS A 72 7.82 -2.07 -14.31
C CYS A 72 7.19 -3.44 -14.58
#